data_AF-E9ALQ6-F1
#
_entry.id   AF-E9ALQ6-F1
#
_cell.length_a   1.000
_cell.length_b   1.000
_cell.length_c   1.000
_cell.angle_alpha   90.00
_cell.angle_beta   90.00
_cell.angle_gamma   90.00
#
_symmetry.space_group_name_H-M   'P 1'
#
loop_
_entity.id
_entity.type
_entity.pdbx_description
1 polymer ?
#
loop_
_entity_poly.entity_id
_entity_poly.type
_entity_poly.pdbx_seq_one_letter_code
_entity_poly.pdbx_strand_id
1 'polypeptide(L)'
;MTLEDQKSCDASCRFLGDATKSLAHSVILITVDTNANAEVTALHDIRSLPTFMAYRNGCIVGRFEGSQEDEINKLVNLLAENSPEGSPTIDNGTSPSPQQPGTTSKRVSGN
;
A
#
# COMPACT_ATOMS: atom_id res chain seq x y z
N MET A 1 -9.50 13.69 4.78
CA MET A 1 -10.25 12.85 3.83
C MET A 1 -11.26 13.69 3.06
N THR A 2 -11.36 13.53 1.74
CA THR A 2 -12.37 14.22 0.92
C THR A 2 -13.68 13.43 0.85
N LEU A 3 -14.77 14.04 0.36
CA LEU A 3 -16.03 13.33 0.15
C LEU A 3 -15.92 12.23 -0.93
N GLU A 4 -15.05 12.42 -1.91
CA GLU A 4 -14.76 11.43 -2.94
C GLU A 4 -14.05 10.22 -2.35
N ASP A 5 -13.03 10.45 -1.52
CA ASP A 5 -12.32 9.39 -0.80
C ASP A 5 -13.29 8.58 0.07
N GLN A 6 -14.22 9.25 0.78
CA GLN A 6 -15.20 8.58 1.62
C GLN A 6 -16.11 7.65 0.80
N LYS A 7 -16.66 8.14 -0.32
CA LYS A 7 -17.50 7.32 -1.21
C LYS A 7 -16.74 6.12 -1.77
N SER A 8 -15.47 6.34 -2.14
CA SER A 8 -14.58 5.29 -2.62
C SER A 8 -14.36 4.23 -1.55
N CYS A 9 -14.05 4.64 -0.31
CA CYS A 9 -13.88 3.75 0.84
C CYS A 9 -15.16 2.94 1.14
N ASP A 10 -16.34 3.58 1.13
CA ASP A 10 -17.61 2.91 1.42
C ASP A 10 -17.93 1.83 0.38
N ALA A 11 -17.77 2.15 -0.91
CA ALA A 11 -17.99 1.20 -2.00
C ALA A 11 -17.02 0.00 -1.90
N SER A 12 -15.74 0.30 -1.67
CA SER A 12 -14.69 -0.67 -1.46
C SER A 12 -14.92 -1.58 -0.25
N CYS A 13 -15.36 -1.03 0.89
CA CYS A 13 -15.66 -1.83 2.09
C CYS A 13 -16.81 -2.80 1.85
N ARG A 14 -17.86 -2.35 1.13
CA ARG A 14 -18.98 -3.24 0.75
C ARG A 14 -18.48 -4.40 -0.10
N PHE A 15 -17.72 -4.10 -1.16
CA PHE A 15 -17.20 -5.11 -2.07
C PHE A 15 -16.26 -6.10 -1.36
N LEU A 16 -15.35 -5.61 -0.52
CA LEU A 16 -14.43 -6.46 0.25
C LEU A 16 -15.20 -7.40 1.20
N GLY A 17 -16.27 -6.91 1.84
CA GLY A 17 -17.16 -7.73 2.66
C GLY A 17 -17.81 -8.86 1.87
N ASP A 18 -18.28 -8.58 0.65
CA ASP A 18 -18.88 -9.58 -0.23
C ASP A 18 -17.83 -10.60 -0.72
N ALA A 19 -16.66 -10.13 -1.16
CA ALA A 19 -15.57 -10.95 -1.69
C ALA A 19 -14.99 -11.92 -0.64
N THR A 20 -15.03 -11.54 0.64
CA THR A 20 -14.50 -12.36 1.74
C THR A 20 -15.59 -13.15 2.49
N LYS A 21 -16.85 -13.06 2.09
CA LYS A 21 -17.98 -13.68 2.79
C LYS A 21 -17.83 -15.19 3.00
N SER A 22 -17.29 -15.91 2.02
CA SER A 22 -17.00 -17.35 2.09
C SER A 22 -15.74 -17.69 2.89
N LEU A 23 -14.90 -16.70 3.19
CA LEU A 23 -13.62 -16.81 3.89
C LEU A 23 -13.67 -16.28 5.32
N ALA A 24 -14.85 -16.02 5.88
CA ALA A 24 -15.03 -15.38 7.18
C ALA A 24 -14.34 -16.11 8.36
N HIS A 25 -13.98 -17.38 8.20
CA HIS A 25 -13.25 -18.16 9.21
C HIS A 25 -11.72 -18.07 9.10
N SER A 26 -11.19 -17.59 7.97
CA SER A 26 -9.75 -17.54 7.67
C SER A 26 -9.22 -16.15 7.36
N VAL A 27 -10.10 -15.20 7.03
CA VAL A 27 -9.74 -13.81 6.72
C VAL A 27 -10.41 -12.88 7.73
N ILE A 28 -9.59 -12.02 8.34
CA ILE A 28 -10.06 -10.97 9.24
C ILE A 28 -9.95 -9.65 8.49
N LEU A 29 -11.05 -8.90 8.42
CA LEU A 29 -11.07 -7.56 7.88
C LEU A 29 -10.84 -6.54 9.01
N ILE A 30 -9.85 -5.67 8.82
CA ILE A 30 -9.53 -4.58 9.74
C ILE A 30 -9.62 -3.28 8.96
N THR A 31 -10.49 -2.37 9.40
CA THR A 31 -10.58 -1.01 8.86
C THR A 31 -9.79 -0.06 9.77
N VAL A 32 -9.06 0.87 9.16
CA VAL A 32 -8.28 1.87 9.87
C VAL A 32 -8.70 3.25 9.39
N ASP A 33 -9.17 4.09 10.31
CA ASP A 33 -9.37 5.52 10.02
C ASP A 33 -8.02 6.22 10.04
N THR A 34 -7.57 6.66 8.88
CA THR A 34 -6.27 7.33 8.69
C THR A 34 -6.22 8.72 9.32
N ASN A 35 -7.37 9.36 9.57
CA ASN A 35 -7.40 10.64 10.28
C ASN A 35 -7.20 10.45 11.79
N ALA A 36 -7.63 9.30 12.33
CA ALA A 36 -7.52 8.99 13.76
C ALA A 36 -6.22 8.24 14.13
N ASN A 37 -5.57 7.57 13.17
CA ASN A 37 -4.43 6.67 13.41
C ASN A 37 -3.18 7.12 12.65
N ALA A 38 -2.63 8.28 13.01
CA ALA A 38 -1.48 8.87 12.33
C ALA A 38 -0.22 7.98 12.34
N GLU A 39 0.03 7.25 13.42
CA GLU A 39 1.19 6.36 13.54
C GLU A 39 1.12 5.19 12.54
N VAL A 40 -0.01 4.49 12.48
CA VAL A 40 -0.23 3.38 11.53
C VAL A 40 -0.21 3.89 10.07
N THR A 41 -0.81 5.07 9.84
CA THR A 41 -0.82 5.73 8.53
C THR A 41 0.60 6.05 8.05
N ALA A 42 1.44 6.58 8.94
CA ALA A 42 2.84 6.89 8.64
C ALA A 42 3.69 5.63 8.49
N LEU A 43 3.50 4.63 9.37
CA LEU A 43 4.23 3.36 9.34
C LEU A 43 4.08 2.63 8.00
N HIS A 44 2.90 2.73 7.38
CA HIS A 44 2.60 2.08 6.11
C HIS A 44 2.64 3.00 4.89
N ASP A 45 3.14 4.24 5.04
CA ASP A 45 3.21 5.26 3.99
C ASP A 45 1.89 5.36 3.19
N ILE A 46 0.78 5.55 3.91
CA ILE A 46 -0.53 5.69 3.28
C ILE A 46 -0.66 7.09 2.69
N ARG A 47 -0.72 7.17 1.37
CA ARG A 47 -0.74 8.43 0.60
C ARG A 47 -2.02 8.65 -0.21
N SER A 48 -2.86 7.62 -0.34
CA SER A 48 -4.12 7.67 -1.07
C SER A 48 -5.17 6.79 -0.39
N LEU A 49 -6.45 7.04 -0.70
CA LEU A 49 -7.56 6.30 -0.13
C LEU A 49 -8.51 5.79 -1.23
N PRO A 50 -9.07 4.57 -1.07
CA PRO A 50 -8.67 3.57 -0.10
C PRO A 50 -7.30 2.97 -0.46
N THR A 51 -6.54 2.53 0.57
CA THR A 51 -5.37 1.67 0.39
C THR A 51 -5.63 0.36 1.11
N PHE A 52 -5.36 -0.75 0.44
CA PHE A 52 -5.52 -2.09 0.99
C PHE A 52 -4.16 -2.74 1.21
N MET A 53 -4.05 -3.50 2.29
CA MET A 53 -2.87 -4.29 2.63
C MET A 53 -3.32 -5.68 3.10
N ALA A 54 -2.72 -6.72 2.53
CA ALA A 54 -2.92 -8.10 2.98
C ALA A 54 -1.77 -8.52 3.87
N TYR A 55 -2.10 -9.00 5.06
CA TYR A 55 -1.15 -9.59 6.00
C TYR A 55 -1.36 -11.08 6.10
N ARG A 56 -0.24 -11.82 6.12
CA ARG A 56 -0.23 -13.24 6.45
C ARG A 56 1.01 -13.53 7.30
N ASN A 57 0.81 -14.16 8.46
CA ASN A 57 1.88 -14.49 9.40
C ASN A 57 2.82 -13.29 9.73
N GLY A 58 2.23 -12.11 9.91
CA GLY A 58 2.97 -10.87 10.19
C GLY A 58 3.67 -10.23 8.99
N CYS A 59 3.63 -10.84 7.81
CA CYS A 59 4.24 -10.30 6.59
C CYS A 59 3.18 -9.69 5.67
N ILE A 60 3.55 -8.59 5.00
CA ILE A 60 2.72 -8.02 3.92
C ILE A 60 2.89 -8.91 2.69
N VAL A 61 1.79 -9.48 2.21
CA VAL A 61 1.76 -10.35 1.01
C VAL A 61 1.14 -9.66 -0.21
N GLY A 62 0.52 -8.50 -0.01
CA GLY A 62 -0.02 -7.69 -1.09
C GLY A 62 -0.41 -6.30 -0.62
N ARG A 63 -0.35 -5.33 -1.53
CA ARG A 63 -0.77 -3.94 -1.32
C ARG A 63 -1.30 -3.36 -2.62
N PHE A 64 -2.34 -2.55 -2.53
CA PHE A 64 -2.91 -1.85 -3.68
C PHE A 64 -3.60 -0.55 -3.24
N GLU A 65 -3.55 0.48 -4.08
CA GLU A 65 -4.12 1.81 -3.87
C GLU A 65 -5.25 2.07 -4.87
N GLY A 66 -6.43 2.45 -4.38
CA GLY A 66 -7.62 2.70 -5.19
C GLY A 66 -8.73 1.69 -4.93
N SER A 67 -9.83 1.81 -5.67
CA SER A 67 -11.09 1.09 -5.43
C SER A 67 -11.47 0.08 -6.52
N GLN A 68 -10.51 -0.38 -7.31
CA GLN A 68 -10.77 -1.34 -8.39
C GLN A 68 -11.10 -2.74 -7.83
N GLU A 69 -12.28 -3.26 -8.17
CA GLU A 69 -12.79 -4.55 -7.67
C GLU A 69 -11.89 -5.74 -8.03
N ASP A 70 -11.31 -5.75 -9.24
CA ASP A 70 -10.39 -6.81 -9.69
C ASP A 70 -9.14 -6.90 -8.81
N GLU A 71 -8.60 -5.77 -8.37
CA GLU A 71 -7.42 -5.74 -7.49
C GLU A 71 -7.78 -6.19 -6.06
N ILE A 72 -8.98 -5.85 -5.58
CA ILE A 72 -9.50 -6.36 -4.32
C ILE A 72 -9.61 -7.89 -4.38
N ASN A 73 -10.16 -8.44 -5.47
CA ASN A 73 -10.27 -9.89 -5.65
C ASN A 73 -8.90 -10.57 -5.68
N LYS A 74 -7.91 -10.00 -6.37
CA LYS A 74 -6.53 -10.53 -6.37
C LYS A 74 -5.98 -10.59 -4.95
N LEU A 75 -6.19 -9.54 -4.15
CA LEU A 75 -5.71 -9.47 -2.77
C LEU A 75 -6.39 -10.53 -1.89
N VAL A 76 -7.70 -10.74 -2.06
CA VAL A 76 -8.45 -11.79 -1.36
C VAL A 76 -7.96 -13.19 -1.75
N ASN A 77 -7.68 -13.43 -3.04
CA ASN A 77 -7.15 -14.70 -3.51
C ASN A 77 -5.77 -15.03 -2.90
N LEU A 78 -4.88 -14.04 -2.77
CA LEU A 78 -3.59 -14.21 -2.08
C LEU A 78 -3.74 -14.67 -0.63
N LEU A 79 -4.81 -14.24 0.06
CA LEU A 79 -5.11 -14.67 1.42
C LEU A 79 -5.75 -16.06 1.47
N ALA A 80 -6.54 -16.43 0.45
CA ALA A 80 -7.24 -17.71 0.35
C ALA A 80 -6.32 -18.87 -0.04
N GLU A 81 -5.30 -18.63 -0.87
CA GLU A 81 -4.36 -19.66 -1.31
C GLU A 81 -3.50 -20.12 -0.12
N ASN A 82 -3.70 -21.33 0.41
CA ASN A 82 -2.82 -21.90 1.43
C ASN A 82 -1.45 -22.22 0.82
N SER A 83 -0.52 -21.27 0.84
CA SER A 83 0.88 -21.54 0.45
C SER A 83 1.73 -21.68 1.72
N PRO A 84 2.35 -22.85 1.97
CA PRO A 84 3.53 -22.90 2.80
C PRO A 84 4.70 -22.35 1.98
N GLU A 85 5.37 -21.35 2.55
CA GLU A 85 6.67 -20.81 2.14
C GLU A 85 6.70 -19.64 1.14
N GLY A 86 7.38 -18.57 1.59
CA GLY A 86 7.68 -17.38 0.83
C GLY A 86 7.80 -16.16 1.74
N SER A 87 8.83 -16.12 2.61
CA SER A 87 9.20 -14.87 3.27
C SER A 87 9.52 -13.81 2.20
N PRO A 88 8.98 -12.59 2.26
CA PRO A 88 9.51 -11.51 1.44
C PRO A 88 10.91 -11.17 1.96
N THR A 89 11.93 -11.48 1.16
CA THR A 89 13.24 -10.84 1.28
C THR A 89 13.05 -9.35 1.13
N ILE A 90 13.31 -8.60 2.20
CA ILE A 90 13.49 -7.15 2.16
C ILE A 90 14.73 -6.88 1.30
N ASP A 91 14.54 -6.43 0.05
CA ASP A 91 15.59 -5.78 -0.70
C ASP A 91 15.73 -4.34 -0.19
N ASN A 92 16.60 -4.19 0.80
CA ASN A 92 17.13 -2.89 1.15
C ASN A 92 17.89 -2.34 -0.08
N GLY A 93 17.30 -1.40 -0.80
CA GLY A 93 17.99 -0.78 -1.94
C GLY A 93 17.20 0.30 -2.67
N THR A 94 17.04 1.46 -2.05
CA THR A 94 17.52 2.76 -2.58
C THR A 94 16.83 3.90 -1.84
N SER A 95 17.53 4.44 -0.85
CA SER A 95 17.36 5.82 -0.41
C SER A 95 18.16 6.72 -1.37
N PRO A 96 17.58 7.69 -2.08
CA PRO A 96 18.35 8.81 -2.57
C PRO A 96 18.41 9.88 -1.48
N SER A 97 19.54 9.92 -0.76
CA SER A 97 19.97 11.12 -0.02
C SER A 97 20.64 12.11 -1.00
N PRO A 98 20.62 13.43 -0.74
CA PRO A 98 20.78 14.46 -1.77
C PRO A 98 22.25 14.72 -2.09
N GLN A 99 22.59 14.76 -3.39
CA GLN A 99 23.87 15.30 -3.86
C GLN A 99 23.63 16.59 -4.66
N GLN A 100 23.86 17.73 -4.02
CA GLN A 100 24.40 18.90 -4.72
C GLN A 100 25.88 18.65 -5.01
N PRO A 101 26.39 19.13 -6.15
CA PRO A 101 27.52 20.05 -6.03
C PRO A 101 27.44 21.24 -6.99
N GLY A 102 27.71 22.43 -6.45
CA GLY A 102 28.06 23.59 -7.25
C GLY A 102 29.50 23.50 -7.77
N THR A 103 29.77 24.18 -8.88
CA THR A 103 30.76 25.26 -9.03
C THR A 103 30.97 25.53 -10.52
N THR A 104 30.58 26.73 -10.95
CA THR A 104 30.90 27.28 -12.26
C THR A 104 32.34 27.81 -12.23
N SER A 105 33.21 27.28 -13.10
CA SER A 105 34.54 27.86 -13.34
C SER A 105 34.70 28.24 -14.81
N LYS A 106 34.94 29.54 -15.03
CA LYS A 106 35.27 30.19 -16.30
C LYS A 106 36.51 29.58 -16.96
N ARG A 107 36.54 29.55 -18.30
CA ARG A 107 37.74 29.95 -19.06
C ARG A 107 37.40 30.49 -20.46
N VAL A 108 37.88 31.72 -20.69
CA VAL A 108 37.95 32.45 -21.96
C VAL A 108 38.93 31.76 -22.91
N SER A 109 38.63 31.76 -24.21
CA SER A 109 39.62 31.49 -25.27
C SER A 109 39.60 32.63 -26.27
N GLY A 110 40.73 33.32 -26.38
CA GLY A 110 41.07 34.17 -27.51
C GLY A 110 42.17 33.47 -28.32
N ASN A 111 42.03 33.51 -29.64
CA ASN A 111 43.06 33.72 -30.65
C ASN A 111 42.38 33.89 -32.01
#